data_AF-A0A6P5FU39-F1
#
_entry.id   AF-A0A6P5FU39-F1
#
_cell.length_a   1.000
_cell.length_b   1.000
_cell.length_c   1.000
_cell.angle_alpha   90.00
_cell.angle_beta   90.00
_cell.angle_gamma   90.00
#
_symmetry.space_group_name_H-M   'P 1'
#
loop_
_entity.id
_entity.type
_entity.pdbx_description
1 polymer ?
#
loop_
_entity_poly.entity_id
_entity_poly.type
_entity_poly.pdbx_seq_one_letter_code
_entity_poly.pdbx_strand_id
1 'polypeptide(L)'
;MSSQLFPFFFFQMISLFSVGLLVSLGDLFVSSAIHLVYGFYIFSSAVAADLSQALSEFAKPTSINAAASAVRELMEKSKKKETTPLDGRSLPPIVLVHGIFGFGKGRLGGLSYFAGAEKKDEHVLVPDLGSLTSIHDRARELFYYLKGGRVDYGEEHSRICRHSQFGRVYDRGHYPQWDEHHPIHFVGHSAGAQVARLLQQMLADKAFAGYDDTSEDWVFSVTSLSGALNGTTRTYLDGMQPTDGRSMKSICLLQLCRVGVIFYDWLDFRWLKNYYDFGFDHFEMGWRKQGISGLIDLLLGNSGPFASGDWILPDLTIQGSLKLNSNLHTFPNTFYFSYATKRTRKIMGMTVPSSVLGIHPLLFIRVLQMCQWRYPSDAPPPYIGYRDRDWEDNDGALNTISMTHPRIPIEHPSHFVIDDSDCRPLQPGVWYYKILEADHILFIINRERAGVQFDLIYDSIFQNCRKHVLRTTSQPTLPNQISS
;
A
#
# COMPACT_ATOMS: atom_id res chain seq x y z
N MET A 1 12.80 -61.72 4.19
CA MET A 1 12.92 -60.56 5.09
C MET A 1 12.60 -59.21 4.41
N SER A 2 11.70 -59.13 3.42
CA SER A 2 11.34 -57.84 2.78
C SER A 2 9.87 -57.43 2.91
N SER A 3 9.01 -58.24 3.54
CA SER A 3 7.58 -57.94 3.68
C SER A 3 7.18 -57.23 4.98
N GLN A 4 8.09 -57.08 5.96
CA GLN A 4 7.80 -56.42 7.24
C GLN A 4 8.30 -54.96 7.34
N LEU A 5 9.07 -54.47 6.36
CA LEU A 5 9.57 -53.09 6.34
C LEU A 5 8.56 -52.11 5.70
N PHE A 6 7.72 -52.57 4.77
CA PHE A 6 6.76 -51.74 4.05
C PHE A 6 5.71 -51.04 4.95
N PRO A 7 5.06 -51.73 5.92
CA PRO A 7 4.11 -51.04 6.80
C PRO A 7 4.82 -50.03 7.72
N PHE A 8 6.06 -50.29 8.15
CA PHE A 8 6.81 -49.39 9.03
C PHE A 8 7.15 -48.05 8.35
N PHE A 9 7.63 -48.08 7.10
CA PHE A 9 7.86 -46.87 6.30
C PHE A 9 6.56 -46.12 6.00
N PHE A 10 5.46 -46.84 5.75
CA PHE A 10 4.15 -46.23 5.51
C PHE A 10 3.60 -45.53 6.76
N PHE A 11 3.68 -46.15 7.94
CA PHE A 11 3.28 -45.52 9.21
C PHE A 11 4.16 -44.32 9.57
N GLN A 12 5.47 -44.37 9.29
CA GLN A 12 6.38 -43.26 9.55
C GLN A 12 6.12 -42.07 8.61
N MET A 13 5.82 -42.32 7.33
CA MET A 13 5.38 -41.28 6.39
C MET A 13 4.04 -40.67 6.77
N ILE A 14 3.06 -41.49 7.17
CA ILE A 14 1.75 -41.00 7.66
C ILE A 14 1.94 -40.16 8.93
N SER A 15 2.80 -40.59 9.85
CA SER A 15 3.10 -39.86 11.09
C SER A 15 3.77 -38.51 10.81
N LEU A 16 4.78 -38.46 9.95
CA LEU A 16 5.44 -37.22 9.55
C LEU A 16 4.50 -36.28 8.78
N PHE A 17 3.66 -36.82 7.89
CA PHE A 17 2.63 -36.06 7.18
C PHE A 17 1.59 -35.49 8.15
N SER A 18 1.15 -36.29 9.12
CA SER A 18 0.18 -35.86 10.15
C SER A 18 0.75 -34.78 11.06
N VAL A 19 2.01 -34.89 11.47
CA VAL A 19 2.71 -33.85 12.26
C VAL A 19 2.88 -32.57 11.44
N GLY A 20 3.29 -32.67 10.18
CA GLY A 20 3.41 -31.50 9.30
C GLY A 20 2.08 -30.79 9.07
N LEU A 21 0.99 -31.53 8.87
CA LEU A 21 -0.36 -30.99 8.72
C LEU A 21 -0.83 -30.31 10.02
N LEU A 22 -0.60 -30.93 11.19
CA LEU A 22 -0.95 -30.36 12.49
C LEU A 22 -0.20 -29.05 12.77
N VAL A 23 1.10 -28.98 12.46
CA VAL A 23 1.89 -27.75 12.58
C VAL A 23 1.36 -26.66 11.64
N SER A 24 1.02 -27.02 10.40
CA SER A 24 0.46 -26.06 9.43
C SER A 24 -0.92 -25.53 9.85
N LEU A 25 -1.78 -26.37 10.42
CA LEU A 25 -3.08 -25.95 10.95
C LEU A 25 -2.94 -25.10 12.21
N GLY A 26 -1.97 -25.42 13.06
CA GLY A 26 -1.62 -24.62 14.24
C GLY A 26 -1.15 -23.21 13.86
N ASP A 27 -0.24 -23.09 12.88
CA ASP A 27 0.20 -21.79 12.36
C ASP A 27 -0.96 -20.99 11.77
N LEU A 28 -1.82 -21.64 10.99
CA LEU A 28 -3.02 -21.00 10.44
C LEU A 28 -3.95 -20.49 11.54
N PHE A 29 -4.21 -21.29 12.57
CA PHE A 29 -5.05 -20.89 13.72
C PHE A 29 -4.46 -19.69 14.45
N VAL A 30 -3.18 -19.75 14.82
CA VAL A 30 -2.48 -18.67 15.54
C VAL A 30 -2.45 -17.40 14.70
N SER A 31 -2.06 -17.51 13.43
CA SER A 31 -2.02 -16.37 12.51
C SER A 31 -3.40 -15.74 12.34
N SER A 32 -4.45 -16.55 12.19
CA SER A 32 -5.84 -16.06 12.07
C SER A 32 -6.30 -15.36 13.34
N ALA A 33 -6.04 -15.95 14.51
CA ALA A 33 -6.40 -15.35 15.80
C ALA A 33 -5.72 -14.00 16.01
N ILE A 34 -4.42 -13.89 15.71
CA ILE A 34 -3.67 -12.64 15.83
C ILE A 34 -4.26 -11.56 14.91
N HIS A 35 -4.54 -11.87 13.64
CA HIS A 35 -5.11 -10.90 12.70
C HIS A 35 -6.53 -10.49 13.09
N LEU A 36 -7.37 -11.42 13.54
CA LEU A 36 -8.73 -11.12 14.00
C LEU A 36 -8.73 -10.26 15.26
N VAL A 37 -7.90 -10.58 16.25
CA VAL A 37 -7.78 -9.80 17.49
C VAL A 37 -7.28 -8.40 17.18
N TYR A 38 -6.26 -8.27 16.32
CA TYR A 38 -5.74 -6.95 15.96
C TYR A 38 -6.72 -6.13 15.11
N GLY A 39 -7.39 -6.75 14.14
CA GLY A 39 -8.44 -6.10 13.35
C GLY A 39 -9.58 -5.61 14.24
N PHE A 40 -10.02 -6.44 15.18
CA PHE A 40 -11.03 -6.06 16.18
C PHE A 40 -10.53 -4.92 17.07
N TYR A 41 -9.26 -4.95 17.50
CA TYR A 41 -8.66 -3.88 18.30
C TYR A 41 -8.65 -2.54 17.55
N ILE A 42 -8.22 -2.51 16.28
CA ILE A 42 -8.24 -1.27 15.47
C ILE A 42 -9.68 -0.78 15.33
N PHE A 43 -10.59 -1.65 14.92
CA PHE A 43 -11.98 -1.28 14.66
C PHE A 43 -12.67 -0.75 15.93
N SER A 44 -12.54 -1.47 17.05
CA SER A 44 -13.11 -1.06 18.34
C SER A 44 -12.48 0.23 18.88
N SER A 45 -11.16 0.42 18.71
CA SER A 45 -10.48 1.66 19.12
C SER A 45 -10.96 2.85 18.30
N ALA A 46 -11.13 2.68 16.99
CA ALA A 46 -11.66 3.72 16.11
C ALA A 46 -13.11 4.11 16.51
N VAL A 47 -13.99 3.11 16.70
CA VAL A 47 -15.37 3.35 17.14
C VAL A 47 -15.42 4.00 18.53
N ALA A 48 -14.56 3.59 19.45
CA ALA A 48 -14.49 4.18 20.78
C ALA A 48 -14.02 5.65 20.74
N ALA A 49 -13.07 5.98 19.87
CA ALA A 49 -12.60 7.35 19.66
C ALA A 49 -13.74 8.23 19.12
N ASP A 50 -14.49 7.75 18.13
CA ASP A 50 -15.64 8.46 17.56
C ASP A 50 -16.74 8.70 18.61
N LEU A 51 -17.07 7.67 19.40
CA LEU A 51 -18.06 7.78 20.45
C LEU A 51 -17.62 8.78 21.53
N SER A 52 -16.34 8.75 21.92
CA SER A 52 -15.76 9.70 22.87
C SER A 52 -15.84 11.14 22.34
N GLN A 53 -15.52 11.36 21.06
CA GLN A 53 -15.64 12.67 20.43
C GLN A 53 -17.09 13.15 20.41
N ALA A 54 -18.04 12.32 19.98
CA ALA A 54 -19.46 12.68 19.95
C ALA A 54 -20.00 13.03 21.35
N LEU A 55 -19.62 12.27 22.38
CA LEU A 55 -19.98 12.57 23.77
C LEU A 55 -19.34 13.88 24.26
N SER A 56 -18.10 14.16 23.88
CA SER A 56 -17.41 15.42 24.23
C SER A 56 -18.05 16.64 23.57
N GLU A 57 -18.55 16.49 22.35
CA GLU A 57 -19.29 17.53 21.64
C GLU A 57 -20.66 17.77 22.26
N PHE A 58 -21.34 16.71 22.72
CA PHE A 58 -22.60 16.79 23.45
C PHE A 58 -22.45 17.40 24.85
N ALA A 59 -21.30 17.21 25.50
CA ALA A 59 -21.02 17.72 26.84
C ALA A 59 -20.57 19.20 26.89
N LYS A 60 -20.29 19.84 25.74
CA LYS A 60 -19.96 21.28 25.70
C LYS A 60 -21.22 22.13 25.95
N PRO A 61 -21.23 23.04 26.94
CA PRO A 61 -22.41 23.84 27.22
C PRO A 61 -22.49 25.01 26.23
N THR A 62 -23.37 24.95 25.23
CA THR A 62 -23.99 26.17 24.69
C THR A 62 -25.34 25.90 24.06
N SER A 63 -26.25 26.85 24.27
CA SER A 63 -27.69 26.81 24.01
C SER A 63 -28.07 26.22 22.65
N ILE A 64 -29.18 25.50 22.67
CA ILE A 64 -29.80 24.75 21.56
C ILE A 64 -29.98 25.60 20.27
N ASN A 65 -29.93 26.94 20.36
CA ASN A 65 -30.03 27.84 19.23
C ASN A 65 -28.67 28.20 18.58
N ALA A 66 -27.54 28.10 19.30
CA ALA A 66 -26.20 28.29 18.74
C ALA A 66 -25.70 27.01 18.07
N ALA A 67 -26.05 25.83 18.58
CA ALA A 67 -25.69 24.55 17.98
C ALA A 67 -26.33 24.37 16.60
N ALA A 68 -27.58 24.81 16.39
CA ALA A 68 -28.23 24.70 15.08
C ALA A 68 -27.60 25.62 14.02
N SER A 69 -27.18 26.83 14.38
CA SER A 69 -26.48 27.72 13.44
C SER A 69 -25.02 27.29 13.25
N ALA A 70 -24.33 26.84 14.30
CA ALA A 70 -22.96 26.34 14.23
C ALA A 70 -22.88 25.00 13.48
N VAL A 71 -23.87 24.11 13.58
CA VAL A 71 -23.94 22.87 12.78
C VAL A 71 -24.22 23.20 11.32
N ARG A 72 -25.08 24.19 11.02
CA ARG A 72 -25.25 24.67 9.64
C ARG A 72 -23.96 25.29 9.10
N GLU A 73 -23.27 26.09 9.91
CA GLU A 73 -22.02 26.75 9.56
C GLU A 73 -20.83 25.77 9.51
N LEU A 74 -20.84 24.69 10.28
CA LEU A 74 -19.87 23.58 10.26
C LEU A 74 -20.15 22.61 9.12
N MET A 75 -21.41 22.38 8.74
CA MET A 75 -21.76 21.61 7.55
C MET A 75 -21.44 22.40 6.28
N GLU A 76 -21.65 23.73 6.29
CA GLU A 76 -21.18 24.61 5.22
C GLU A 76 -19.66 24.79 5.22
N LYS A 77 -19.00 24.90 6.38
CA LYS A 77 -17.53 24.95 6.48
C LYS A 77 -16.88 23.62 6.20
N SER A 78 -17.49 22.47 6.48
CA SER A 78 -17.01 21.13 6.10
C SER A 78 -17.14 20.96 4.58
N LYS A 79 -18.31 21.31 4.01
CA LYS A 79 -18.48 21.39 2.55
C LYS A 79 -17.58 22.43 1.87
N LYS A 80 -17.22 23.55 2.52
CA LYS A 80 -16.28 24.57 2.01
C LYS A 80 -14.80 24.26 2.28
N LYS A 81 -14.43 23.57 3.37
CA LYS A 81 -13.04 23.14 3.67
C LYS A 81 -12.61 21.95 2.84
N GLU A 82 -13.56 21.14 2.37
CA GLU A 82 -13.30 20.11 1.35
C GLU A 82 -13.21 20.69 -0.08
N THR A 83 -13.45 21.99 -0.28
CA THR A 83 -13.57 22.58 -1.62
C THR A 83 -12.88 23.92 -1.81
N THR A 84 -11.80 24.21 -1.07
CA THR A 84 -10.93 25.32 -1.46
C THR A 84 -9.90 24.80 -2.48
N PRO A 85 -10.04 25.11 -3.79
CA PRO A 85 -8.97 24.82 -4.74
C PRO A 85 -7.71 25.53 -4.27
N LEU A 86 -6.60 24.82 -4.30
CA LEU A 86 -5.30 25.41 -4.04
C LEU A 86 -5.01 26.40 -5.18
N ASP A 87 -4.88 27.68 -4.85
CA ASP A 87 -4.57 28.74 -5.80
C ASP A 87 -3.14 28.55 -6.37
N GLY A 88 -2.95 28.88 -7.65
CA GLY A 88 -1.75 28.63 -8.47
C GLY A 88 -0.46 29.37 -8.09
N ARG A 89 -0.27 29.71 -6.81
CA ARG A 89 0.99 30.19 -6.20
C ARG A 89 1.46 29.28 -5.06
N SER A 90 0.77 28.17 -4.82
CA SER A 90 0.98 27.27 -3.68
C SER A 90 2.06 26.21 -3.95
N LEU A 91 2.73 25.78 -2.89
CA LEU A 91 3.71 24.70 -2.93
C LEU A 91 3.09 23.40 -3.50
N PRO A 92 3.83 22.62 -4.31
CA PRO A 92 3.41 21.29 -4.76
C PRO A 92 2.84 20.43 -3.62
N PRO A 93 1.63 19.86 -3.75
CA PRO A 93 1.06 19.04 -2.70
C PRO A 93 1.85 17.75 -2.48
N ILE A 94 1.83 17.26 -1.25
CA ILE A 94 2.34 15.93 -0.88
C ILE A 94 1.15 14.98 -0.81
N VAL A 95 1.18 13.90 -1.57
CA VAL A 95 0.12 12.90 -1.63
C VAL A 95 0.59 11.64 -0.91
N LEU A 96 -0.02 11.34 0.23
CA LEU A 96 0.29 10.16 1.04
C LEU A 96 -0.54 8.96 0.56
N VAL A 97 0.12 7.96 -0.03
CA VAL A 97 -0.54 6.81 -0.64
C VAL A 97 -0.37 5.59 0.26
N HIS A 98 -1.48 5.11 0.84
CA HIS A 98 -1.47 3.98 1.76
C HIS A 98 -1.15 2.65 1.05
N GLY A 99 -0.90 1.59 1.83
CA GLY A 99 -0.68 0.24 1.31
C GLY A 99 -1.92 -0.65 1.38
N ILE A 100 -1.66 -1.96 1.48
CA ILE A 100 -2.67 -2.99 1.79
C ILE A 100 -3.35 -2.71 3.13
N PHE A 101 -4.67 -2.91 3.21
CA PHE A 101 -5.50 -2.61 4.39
C PHE A 101 -5.42 -1.15 4.88
N GLY A 102 -4.88 -0.26 4.05
CA GLY A 102 -4.87 1.17 4.33
C GLY A 102 -6.17 1.85 3.93
N PHE A 103 -6.31 3.09 4.38
CA PHE A 103 -7.52 3.89 4.20
C PHE A 103 -7.16 5.37 4.13
N GLY A 104 -8.00 6.14 3.44
CA GLY A 104 -7.82 7.57 3.31
C GLY A 104 -8.33 8.38 4.50
N LYS A 105 -8.17 9.70 4.42
CA LYS A 105 -8.67 10.61 5.46
C LYS A 105 -10.20 10.53 5.57
N GLY A 106 -10.70 10.48 6.80
CA GLY A 106 -12.13 10.41 7.09
C GLY A 106 -12.73 9.01 7.06
N ARG A 107 -11.90 7.97 6.85
CA ARG A 107 -12.26 6.57 7.03
C ARG A 107 -11.79 6.06 8.38
N LEU A 108 -12.49 5.04 8.92
CA LEU A 108 -12.34 4.54 10.28
C LEU A 108 -12.42 5.67 11.32
N GLY A 109 -13.38 6.57 11.13
CA GLY A 109 -13.66 7.63 12.08
C GLY A 109 -12.55 8.66 12.19
N GLY A 110 -12.14 8.94 13.42
CA GLY A 110 -11.01 9.82 13.75
C GLY A 110 -9.62 9.20 13.61
N LEU A 111 -9.51 7.89 13.28
CA LEU A 111 -8.22 7.22 13.13
C LEU A 111 -7.51 7.70 11.86
N SER A 112 -6.18 7.84 11.92
CA SER A 112 -5.35 8.22 10.78
C SER A 112 -4.41 7.09 10.40
N TYR A 113 -4.45 6.63 9.15
CA TYR A 113 -3.50 5.65 8.63
C TYR A 113 -2.06 6.15 8.77
N PHE A 114 -1.79 7.39 8.39
CA PHE A 114 -0.46 8.01 8.50
C PHE A 114 -0.20 8.63 9.88
N ALA A 115 -0.97 8.24 10.91
CA ALA A 115 -0.75 8.62 12.31
C ALA A 115 -0.66 10.15 12.54
N GLY A 116 -1.33 10.94 11.70
CA GLY A 116 -1.35 12.40 11.77
C GLY A 116 -0.22 13.11 11.03
N ALA A 117 0.59 12.40 10.22
CA ALA A 117 1.60 13.03 9.36
C ALA A 117 0.99 14.05 8.40
N GLU A 118 -0.26 13.84 7.98
CA GLU A 118 -1.02 14.77 7.15
C GLU A 118 -1.35 16.11 7.82
N LYS A 119 -1.05 16.28 9.11
CA LYS A 119 -1.17 17.55 9.85
C LYS A 119 0.15 18.31 9.97
N LYS A 120 1.27 17.76 9.47
CA LYS A 120 2.62 18.37 9.57
C LYS A 120 2.90 19.44 8.52
N ASP A 121 2.09 19.53 7.46
CA ASP A 121 2.24 20.49 6.37
C ASP A 121 0.84 20.91 5.87
N GLU A 122 0.73 22.12 5.31
CA GLU A 122 -0.54 22.71 4.89
C GLU A 122 -1.10 22.10 3.59
N HIS A 123 -0.25 21.45 2.78
CA HIS A 123 -0.61 20.92 1.46
C HIS A 123 -0.42 19.40 1.38
N VAL A 124 -1.10 18.65 2.24
CA VAL A 124 -1.05 17.18 2.26
C VAL A 124 -2.41 16.57 1.90
N LEU A 125 -2.41 15.70 0.90
CA LEU A 125 -3.57 14.92 0.46
C LEU A 125 -3.40 13.46 0.91
N VAL A 126 -4.51 12.84 1.33
CA VAL A 126 -4.53 11.43 1.79
C VAL A 126 -5.70 10.73 1.10
N PRO A 127 -5.51 10.28 -0.16
CA PRO A 127 -6.54 9.59 -0.93
C PRO A 127 -7.03 8.33 -0.22
N ASP A 128 -8.33 8.06 -0.41
CA ASP A 128 -8.97 6.81 -0.01
C ASP A 128 -9.09 5.90 -1.24
N LEU A 129 -8.11 5.02 -1.41
CA LEU A 129 -8.05 4.04 -2.51
C LEU A 129 -8.54 2.68 -2.03
N GLY A 130 -8.92 1.80 -2.95
CA GLY A 130 -9.33 0.44 -2.59
C GLY A 130 -8.27 -0.30 -1.78
N SER A 131 -8.60 -0.69 -0.55
CA SER A 131 -7.61 -1.23 0.40
C SER A 131 -7.05 -2.60 0.00
N LEU A 132 -7.73 -3.33 -0.90
CA LEU A 132 -7.32 -4.64 -1.43
C LEU A 132 -7.31 -4.75 -2.96
N THR A 133 -7.66 -3.68 -3.69
CA THR A 133 -7.65 -3.67 -5.16
C THR A 133 -6.23 -3.73 -5.72
N SER A 134 -6.09 -4.11 -6.99
CA SER A 134 -4.77 -4.24 -7.64
C SER A 134 -4.03 -2.92 -7.70
N ILE A 135 -2.71 -2.98 -7.90
CA ILE A 135 -1.89 -1.77 -8.05
C ILE A 135 -2.35 -0.95 -9.27
N HIS A 136 -2.80 -1.63 -10.33
CA HIS A 136 -3.38 -1.01 -11.52
C HIS A 136 -4.61 -0.18 -11.17
N ASP A 137 -5.61 -0.78 -10.51
CA ASP A 137 -6.86 -0.09 -10.21
C ASP A 137 -6.65 1.06 -9.24
N ARG A 138 -5.78 0.88 -8.24
CA ARG A 138 -5.40 1.93 -7.31
C ARG A 138 -4.71 3.10 -8.00
N ALA A 139 -3.89 2.85 -9.03
CA ALA A 139 -3.25 3.91 -9.80
C ALA A 139 -4.27 4.71 -10.62
N ARG A 140 -5.26 4.02 -11.23
CA ARG A 140 -6.39 4.66 -11.91
C ARG A 140 -7.23 5.49 -10.95
N GLU A 141 -7.63 4.92 -9.82
CA GLU A 141 -8.37 5.63 -8.77
C GLU A 141 -7.63 6.89 -8.27
N LEU A 142 -6.31 6.79 -8.07
CA LEU A 142 -5.48 7.90 -7.63
C LEU A 142 -5.42 9.05 -8.64
N PHE A 143 -5.33 8.74 -9.94
CA PHE A 143 -5.38 9.75 -10.99
C PHE A 143 -6.69 10.55 -10.92
N TYR A 144 -7.83 9.87 -10.90
CA TYR A 144 -9.14 10.53 -10.89
C TYR A 144 -9.48 11.17 -9.53
N TYR A 145 -8.92 10.69 -8.43
CA TYR A 145 -8.97 11.39 -7.14
C TYR A 145 -8.31 12.78 -7.23
N LEU A 146 -7.16 12.87 -7.89
CA LEU A 146 -6.43 14.13 -8.05
C LEU A 146 -7.08 15.02 -9.11
N LYS A 147 -7.31 14.49 -10.32
CA LYS A 147 -7.73 15.28 -11.47
C LYS A 147 -9.24 15.53 -11.51
N GLY A 148 -10.03 14.63 -10.95
CA GLY A 148 -11.49 14.61 -11.03
C GLY A 148 -12.00 13.82 -12.23
N GLY A 149 -13.30 13.55 -12.24
CA GLY A 149 -13.97 12.76 -13.26
C GLY A 149 -14.36 11.36 -12.80
N ARG A 150 -14.82 10.53 -13.74
CA ARG A 150 -15.20 9.14 -13.47
C ARG A 150 -13.99 8.24 -13.65
N VAL A 151 -13.72 7.38 -12.67
CA VAL A 151 -12.62 6.42 -12.76
C VAL A 151 -12.83 5.53 -13.99
N ASP A 152 -11.85 5.52 -14.89
CA ASP A 152 -11.74 4.60 -16.02
C ASP A 152 -10.56 3.65 -15.77
N TYR A 153 -10.88 2.38 -15.58
CA TYR A 153 -9.89 1.30 -15.41
C TYR A 153 -9.31 0.82 -16.74
N GLY A 154 -9.75 1.36 -17.87
CA GLY A 154 -9.32 0.95 -19.20
C GLY A 154 -10.08 -0.28 -19.70
N GLU A 155 -10.60 -0.17 -20.93
CA GLU A 155 -11.43 -1.20 -21.57
C GLU A 155 -10.77 -2.59 -21.57
N GLU A 156 -9.50 -2.68 -22.01
CA GLU A 156 -8.82 -3.97 -22.14
C GLU A 156 -8.52 -4.61 -20.78
N HIS A 157 -8.09 -3.83 -19.78
CA HIS A 157 -7.87 -4.32 -18.41
C HIS A 157 -9.17 -4.86 -17.83
N SER A 158 -10.25 -4.09 -17.91
CA SER A 158 -11.55 -4.50 -17.38
C SER A 158 -12.14 -5.71 -18.08
N ARG A 159 -11.90 -5.87 -19.38
CA ARG A 159 -12.28 -7.07 -20.15
C ARG A 159 -11.50 -8.32 -19.69
N ILE A 160 -10.18 -8.20 -19.50
CA ILE A 160 -9.33 -9.30 -19.03
C ILE A 160 -9.70 -9.69 -17.59
N CYS A 161 -9.88 -8.70 -16.73
CA CYS A 161 -10.13 -8.88 -15.30
C CYS A 161 -11.60 -9.09 -14.94
N ARG A 162 -12.51 -8.96 -15.93
CA ARG A 162 -13.95 -9.20 -15.83
C ARG A 162 -14.65 -8.35 -14.78
N HIS A 163 -14.40 -7.04 -14.82
CA HIS A 163 -15.08 -6.06 -13.99
C HIS A 163 -15.53 -4.85 -14.82
N SER A 164 -16.29 -3.94 -14.22
CA SER A 164 -16.73 -2.71 -14.89
C SER A 164 -15.52 -1.84 -15.26
N GLN A 165 -15.51 -1.32 -16.50
CA GLN A 165 -14.52 -0.32 -16.93
C GLN A 165 -14.60 0.95 -16.10
N PHE A 166 -15.81 1.34 -15.70
CA PHE A 166 -16.00 2.60 -15.00
C PHE A 166 -16.31 2.39 -13.52
N GLY A 167 -15.61 3.13 -12.67
CA GLY A 167 -15.76 3.13 -11.23
C GLY A 167 -16.52 4.35 -10.69
N ARG A 168 -16.11 4.78 -9.49
CA ARG A 168 -16.66 5.94 -8.77
C ARG A 168 -16.43 7.24 -9.53
N VAL A 169 -17.25 8.23 -9.21
CA VAL A 169 -17.20 9.58 -9.79
C VAL A 169 -16.64 10.53 -8.74
N TYR A 170 -15.60 11.26 -9.11
CA TYR A 170 -15.09 12.41 -8.38
C TYR A 170 -15.60 13.68 -9.07
N ASP A 171 -16.69 14.27 -8.57
CA ASP A 171 -17.29 15.48 -9.17
C ASP A 171 -16.27 16.63 -9.31
N ARG A 172 -15.30 16.67 -8.38
CA ARG A 172 -14.16 17.58 -8.41
C ARG A 172 -12.91 16.85 -7.95
N GLY A 173 -11.83 16.99 -8.71
CA GLY A 173 -10.51 16.52 -8.29
C GLY A 173 -9.98 17.30 -7.09
N HIS A 174 -9.16 16.65 -6.27
CA HIS A 174 -8.50 17.31 -5.13
C HIS A 174 -7.32 18.22 -5.56
N TYR A 175 -6.84 18.09 -6.79
CA TYR A 175 -5.84 18.96 -7.40
C TYR A 175 -6.05 19.09 -8.93
N PRO A 176 -7.14 19.74 -9.40
CA PRO A 176 -7.52 19.73 -10.81
C PRO A 176 -6.51 20.41 -11.75
N GLN A 177 -5.68 21.32 -11.24
CA GLN A 177 -4.61 21.98 -12.00
C GLN A 177 -3.38 21.09 -12.24
N TRP A 178 -3.36 19.86 -11.71
CA TRP A 178 -2.20 18.97 -11.79
C TRP A 178 -1.68 18.83 -13.23
N ASP A 179 -0.45 19.30 -13.48
CA ASP A 179 0.24 19.22 -14.76
C ASP A 179 1.76 19.32 -14.55
N GLU A 180 2.54 19.45 -15.61
CA GLU A 180 4.01 19.61 -15.55
C GLU A 180 4.47 20.90 -14.82
N HIS A 181 3.65 21.96 -14.86
CA HIS A 181 3.92 23.24 -14.19
C HIS A 181 3.41 23.23 -12.74
N HIS A 182 2.49 22.32 -12.42
CA HIS A 182 1.92 22.09 -11.11
C HIS A 182 2.16 20.62 -10.70
N PRO A 183 3.42 20.18 -10.53
CA PRO A 183 3.70 18.79 -10.24
C PRO A 183 3.42 18.48 -8.76
N ILE A 184 3.45 17.19 -8.40
CA ILE A 184 3.17 16.72 -7.04
C ILE A 184 4.28 15.83 -6.48
N HIS A 185 4.32 15.69 -5.16
CA HIS A 185 5.17 14.72 -4.48
C HIS A 185 4.33 13.53 -4.01
N PHE A 186 4.75 12.31 -4.34
CA PHE A 186 4.17 11.10 -3.75
C PHE A 186 4.99 10.62 -2.56
N VAL A 187 4.31 10.20 -1.49
CA VAL A 187 4.88 9.43 -0.38
C VAL A 187 4.05 8.16 -0.23
N GLY A 188 4.56 7.05 -0.75
CA GLY A 188 3.90 5.76 -0.73
C GLY A 188 4.40 4.88 0.40
N HIS A 189 3.49 4.41 1.26
CA HIS A 189 3.78 3.37 2.24
C HIS A 189 3.46 1.99 1.67
N SER A 190 4.34 1.00 1.86
CA SER A 190 4.08 -0.39 1.44
C SER A 190 3.71 -0.47 -0.06
N ALA A 191 2.59 -1.10 -0.40
CA ALA A 191 2.06 -1.17 -1.77
C ALA A 191 1.81 0.22 -2.41
N GLY A 192 1.57 1.26 -1.61
CA GLY A 192 1.36 2.62 -2.11
C GLY A 192 2.54 3.19 -2.89
N ALA A 193 3.76 2.71 -2.63
CA ALA A 193 4.93 3.06 -3.42
C ALA A 193 4.87 2.48 -4.84
N GLN A 194 4.32 1.27 -5.02
CA GLN A 194 4.11 0.68 -6.35
C GLN A 194 3.02 1.44 -7.10
N VAL A 195 1.94 1.84 -6.42
CA VAL A 195 0.86 2.65 -7.00
C VAL A 195 1.39 3.97 -7.56
N ALA A 196 2.19 4.70 -6.77
CA ALA A 196 2.79 5.96 -7.20
C ALA A 196 3.68 5.79 -8.45
N ARG A 197 4.50 4.73 -8.48
CA ARG A 197 5.36 4.42 -9.63
C ARG A 197 4.56 4.02 -10.88
N LEU A 198 3.55 3.18 -10.73
CA LEU A 198 2.71 2.77 -11.85
C LEU A 198 1.92 3.95 -12.41
N LEU A 199 1.37 4.80 -11.53
CA LEU A 199 0.70 6.03 -11.96
C LEU A 199 1.66 6.93 -12.75
N GLN A 200 2.89 7.12 -12.26
CA GLN A 200 3.89 7.90 -12.99
C GLN A 200 4.17 7.34 -14.40
N GLN A 201 4.32 6.02 -14.52
CA GLN A 201 4.48 5.37 -15.82
C GLN A 201 3.25 5.55 -16.71
N MET A 202 2.03 5.40 -16.17
CA MET A 202 0.80 5.63 -16.92
C MET A 202 0.68 7.06 -17.45
N LEU A 203 1.21 8.05 -16.74
CA LEU A 203 1.27 9.43 -17.22
C LEU A 203 2.25 9.57 -18.40
N ALA A 204 3.44 8.97 -18.32
CA ALA A 204 4.40 8.95 -19.42
C ALA A 204 3.83 8.24 -20.67
N ASP A 205 3.08 7.16 -20.46
CA ASP A 205 2.47 6.36 -21.52
C ASP A 205 1.16 6.96 -22.05
N LYS A 206 0.69 8.09 -21.48
CA LYS A 206 -0.57 8.75 -21.84
C LYS A 206 -1.78 7.83 -21.75
N ALA A 207 -1.82 7.03 -20.69
CA ALA A 207 -2.78 5.94 -20.54
C ALA A 207 -4.21 6.40 -20.18
N PHE A 208 -4.45 7.70 -19.99
CA PHE A 208 -5.73 8.26 -19.54
C PHE A 208 -6.47 8.94 -20.69
N ALA A 209 -7.56 8.34 -21.15
CA ALA A 209 -8.35 8.86 -22.27
C ALA A 209 -8.83 10.30 -21.99
N GLY A 210 -8.61 11.19 -22.96
CA GLY A 210 -8.93 12.61 -22.85
C GLY A 210 -7.86 13.47 -22.16
N TYR A 211 -6.71 12.89 -21.80
CA TYR A 211 -5.57 13.57 -21.18
C TYR A 211 -4.26 13.27 -21.94
N ASP A 212 -4.22 13.67 -23.22
CA ASP A 212 -3.12 13.36 -24.16
C ASP A 212 -1.83 14.16 -23.89
N ASP A 213 -1.87 15.12 -22.97
CA ASP A 213 -0.78 15.98 -22.52
C ASP A 213 -0.12 15.51 -21.21
N THR A 214 -0.52 14.34 -20.71
CA THR A 214 0.12 13.73 -19.54
C THR A 214 1.59 13.39 -19.79
N SER A 215 2.40 13.52 -18.73
CA SER A 215 3.83 13.21 -18.72
C SER A 215 4.28 12.79 -17.32
N GLU A 216 5.36 12.03 -17.23
CA GLU A 216 6.08 11.72 -16.00
C GLU A 216 6.44 12.94 -15.16
N ASP A 217 6.62 14.11 -15.80
CA ASP A 217 7.07 15.36 -15.18
C ASP A 217 5.97 16.02 -14.32
N TRP A 218 4.73 15.51 -14.41
CA TRP A 218 3.66 15.81 -13.46
C TRP A 218 3.99 15.30 -12.05
N VAL A 219 5.03 14.46 -11.90
CA VAL A 219 5.51 13.93 -10.63
C VAL A 219 6.91 14.45 -10.33
N PHE A 220 6.99 15.31 -9.32
CA PHE A 220 8.25 15.93 -8.90
C PHE A 220 9.13 14.98 -8.10
N SER A 221 8.53 14.17 -7.21
CA SER A 221 9.27 13.17 -6.45
C SER A 221 8.41 11.98 -6.03
N VAL A 222 9.04 10.82 -5.89
CA VAL A 222 8.44 9.62 -5.29
C VAL A 222 9.27 9.21 -4.07
N THR A 223 8.65 9.23 -2.90
CA THR A 223 9.23 8.68 -1.67
C THR A 223 8.55 7.36 -1.34
N SER A 224 9.35 6.33 -1.10
CA SER A 224 8.92 5.03 -0.60
C SER A 224 9.22 4.92 0.89
N LEU A 225 8.21 4.64 1.70
CA LEU A 225 8.36 4.28 3.11
C LEU A 225 7.97 2.81 3.26
N SER A 226 8.94 1.95 3.55
CA SER A 226 8.72 0.50 3.62
C SER A 226 8.03 -0.04 2.36
N GLY A 227 8.40 0.41 1.16
CA GLY A 227 7.64 0.09 -0.06
C GLY A 227 7.91 -1.29 -0.64
N ALA A 228 6.89 -1.93 -1.19
CA ALA A 228 7.00 -3.27 -1.79
C ALA A 228 7.58 -3.24 -3.22
N LEU A 229 8.71 -2.57 -3.44
CA LEU A 229 9.22 -2.28 -4.79
C LEU A 229 9.62 -3.53 -5.59
N ASN A 230 9.89 -4.66 -4.92
CA ASN A 230 10.24 -5.94 -5.55
C ASN A 230 9.37 -7.11 -5.05
N GLY A 231 8.25 -6.82 -4.38
CA GLY A 231 7.38 -7.84 -3.79
C GLY A 231 7.88 -8.36 -2.44
N THR A 232 7.28 -9.43 -1.92
CA THR A 232 7.63 -9.98 -0.60
C THR A 232 7.44 -11.49 -0.53
N THR A 233 8.29 -12.16 0.24
CA THR A 233 8.12 -13.59 0.55
C THR A 233 6.94 -13.86 1.48
N ARG A 234 6.43 -12.83 2.18
CA ARG A 234 5.26 -12.94 3.06
C ARG A 234 4.01 -13.41 2.32
N THR A 235 3.83 -13.02 1.07
CA THR A 235 2.67 -13.45 0.27
C THR A 235 2.55 -14.97 0.21
N TYR A 236 3.66 -15.69 0.08
CA TYR A 236 3.69 -17.15 0.03
C TYR A 236 3.43 -17.82 1.39
N LEU A 237 3.89 -17.17 2.47
CA LEU A 237 3.60 -17.56 3.84
C LEU A 237 2.11 -17.39 4.17
N ASP A 238 1.51 -16.29 3.72
CA ASP A 238 0.10 -15.99 3.95
C ASP A 238 -0.83 -16.85 3.05
N GLY A 239 -0.35 -17.32 1.89
CA GLY A 239 -1.08 -18.32 1.12
C GLY A 239 -0.92 -18.35 -0.39
N MET A 240 -0.17 -17.43 -1.00
CA MET A 240 0.06 -17.43 -2.45
C MET A 240 0.92 -18.64 -2.87
N GLN A 241 0.66 -19.18 -4.06
CA GLN A 241 1.46 -20.28 -4.61
C GLN A 241 2.75 -19.74 -5.24
N PRO A 242 3.93 -20.25 -4.85
CA PRO A 242 5.21 -19.84 -5.46
C PRO A 242 5.34 -20.21 -6.94
N THR A 243 4.56 -21.18 -7.43
CA THR A 243 4.63 -21.65 -8.82
C THR A 243 4.17 -20.59 -9.83
N ASP A 244 3.11 -19.83 -9.52
CA ASP A 244 2.55 -18.81 -10.41
C ASP A 244 2.49 -17.40 -9.82
N GLY A 245 2.64 -17.25 -8.50
CA GLY A 245 2.51 -15.98 -7.79
C GLY A 245 1.11 -15.36 -7.84
N ARG A 246 0.08 -16.10 -8.27
CA ARG A 246 -1.28 -15.58 -8.53
C ARG A 246 -2.37 -16.39 -7.86
N SER A 247 -2.24 -17.71 -7.79
CA SER A 247 -3.24 -18.56 -7.16
C SER A 247 -2.97 -18.71 -5.66
N MET A 248 -4.02 -18.98 -4.89
CA MET A 248 -3.94 -19.25 -3.45
C MET A 248 -3.94 -20.74 -3.18
N LYS A 249 -3.19 -21.17 -2.17
CA LYS A 249 -3.28 -22.52 -1.56
C LYS A 249 -4.73 -22.77 -1.11
N SER A 250 -5.16 -24.03 -1.11
CA SER A 250 -6.54 -24.39 -0.75
C SER A 250 -6.87 -24.13 0.72
N ILE A 251 -5.88 -24.25 1.62
CA ILE A 251 -6.02 -24.00 3.06
C ILE A 251 -4.89 -23.06 3.47
N CYS A 252 -5.20 -21.79 3.71
CA CYS A 252 -4.25 -20.77 4.13
C CYS A 252 -4.97 -19.53 4.72
N LEU A 253 -4.18 -18.59 5.25
CA LEU A 253 -4.70 -17.37 5.87
C LEU A 253 -5.44 -16.49 4.85
N LEU A 254 -4.91 -16.40 3.62
CA LEU A 254 -5.54 -15.62 2.55
C LEU A 254 -6.90 -16.17 2.14
N GLN A 255 -7.16 -17.48 2.24
CA GLN A 255 -8.50 -18.04 1.97
C GLN A 255 -9.53 -17.55 2.99
N LEU A 256 -9.15 -17.43 4.26
CA LEU A 256 -10.02 -16.87 5.30
C LEU A 256 -10.30 -15.39 5.05
N CYS A 257 -9.25 -14.63 4.69
CA CYS A 257 -9.40 -13.23 4.30
C CYS A 257 -10.32 -13.08 3.08
N ARG A 258 -10.11 -13.90 2.04
CA ARG A 258 -10.93 -13.95 0.82
C ARG A 258 -12.40 -14.15 1.16
N VAL A 259 -12.73 -15.17 1.96
CA VAL A 259 -14.11 -15.46 2.35
C VAL A 259 -14.70 -14.28 3.12
N GLY A 260 -13.98 -13.71 4.09
CA GLY A 260 -14.42 -12.55 4.85
C GLY A 260 -14.73 -11.33 3.95
N VAL A 261 -13.86 -11.04 2.99
CA VAL A 261 -14.03 -9.93 2.03
C VAL A 261 -15.22 -10.18 1.11
N ILE A 262 -15.37 -11.39 0.57
CA ILE A 262 -16.53 -11.76 -0.26
C ILE A 262 -17.84 -11.52 0.50
N PHE A 263 -17.95 -11.99 1.75
CA PHE A 263 -19.14 -11.76 2.55
C PHE A 263 -19.36 -10.27 2.85
N TYR A 264 -18.30 -9.53 3.16
CA TYR A 264 -18.37 -8.10 3.44
C TYR A 264 -18.94 -7.31 2.25
N ASP A 265 -18.35 -7.48 1.07
CA ASP A 265 -18.77 -6.76 -0.14
C ASP A 265 -20.10 -7.27 -0.68
N TRP A 266 -20.41 -8.57 -0.52
CA TRP A 266 -21.71 -9.10 -0.89
C TRP A 266 -22.83 -8.55 -0.02
N LEU A 267 -22.64 -8.41 1.30
CA LEU A 267 -23.66 -7.83 2.18
C LEU A 267 -23.95 -6.36 1.85
N ASP A 268 -22.96 -5.62 1.35
CA ASP A 268 -23.09 -4.25 0.80
C ASP A 268 -23.82 -3.28 1.75
N PHE A 269 -23.46 -3.31 3.03
CA PHE A 269 -24.00 -2.37 4.02
C PHE A 269 -23.36 -0.98 3.83
N ARG A 270 -24.13 -0.05 3.26
CA ARG A 270 -23.68 1.32 2.95
C ARG A 270 -22.96 2.04 4.09
N TRP A 271 -23.49 1.96 5.32
CA TRP A 271 -22.87 2.64 6.47
C TRP A 271 -21.49 2.05 6.81
N LEU A 272 -21.33 0.74 6.64
CA LEU A 272 -20.09 0.02 6.91
C LEU A 272 -19.06 0.29 5.82
N LYS A 273 -19.47 0.26 4.54
CA LYS A 273 -18.61 0.67 3.40
C LYS A 273 -18.21 2.14 3.47
N ASN A 274 -19.08 3.02 3.96
CA ASN A 274 -18.72 4.41 4.21
C ASN A 274 -17.71 4.56 5.36
N TYR A 275 -17.70 3.63 6.31
CA TYR A 275 -16.75 3.64 7.41
C TYR A 275 -15.40 3.07 7.00
N TYR A 276 -15.37 1.97 6.25
CA TYR A 276 -14.16 1.36 5.68
C TYR A 276 -14.50 0.58 4.40
N ASP A 277 -13.71 0.69 3.34
CA ASP A 277 -14.01 0.04 2.05
C ASP A 277 -12.84 -0.83 1.57
N PHE A 278 -13.14 -2.02 1.06
CA PHE A 278 -12.14 -2.85 0.38
C PHE A 278 -11.87 -2.38 -1.06
N GLY A 279 -12.81 -1.63 -1.66
CA GLY A 279 -12.65 -0.96 -2.94
C GLY A 279 -13.14 -1.75 -4.16
N PHE A 280 -13.80 -2.90 -3.96
CA PHE A 280 -14.24 -3.77 -5.06
C PHE A 280 -15.58 -3.35 -5.69
N ASP A 281 -15.97 -2.08 -5.59
CA ASP A 281 -17.24 -1.57 -6.13
C ASP A 281 -17.41 -1.89 -7.63
N HIS A 282 -16.32 -1.82 -8.40
CA HIS A 282 -16.30 -2.07 -9.83
C HIS A 282 -16.46 -3.55 -10.21
N PHE A 283 -16.30 -4.48 -9.27
CA PHE A 283 -16.67 -5.90 -9.44
C PHE A 283 -18.15 -6.17 -9.15
N GLU A 284 -18.87 -5.20 -8.60
CA GLU A 284 -20.32 -5.23 -8.43
C GLU A 284 -20.82 -6.48 -7.68
N MET A 285 -20.15 -6.81 -6.56
CA MET A 285 -20.38 -8.03 -5.77
C MET A 285 -21.61 -8.01 -4.87
N GLY A 286 -22.29 -6.87 -4.73
CA GLY A 286 -23.39 -6.70 -3.79
C GLY A 286 -24.59 -7.63 -4.04
N TRP A 287 -25.21 -8.08 -2.96
CA TRP A 287 -26.32 -9.05 -2.96
C TRP A 287 -27.53 -8.59 -3.77
N ARG A 288 -27.77 -7.27 -3.86
CA ARG A 288 -28.86 -6.69 -4.67
C ARG A 288 -28.71 -6.98 -6.15
N LYS A 289 -27.47 -7.18 -6.61
CA LYS A 289 -27.14 -7.45 -8.01
C LYS A 289 -26.87 -8.92 -8.27
N GLN A 290 -26.13 -9.60 -7.38
CA GLN A 290 -25.67 -10.97 -7.60
C GLN A 290 -26.56 -12.05 -6.95
N GLY A 291 -27.37 -11.71 -5.95
CA GLY A 291 -28.17 -12.68 -5.21
C GLY A 291 -27.32 -13.78 -4.54
N ILE A 292 -27.98 -14.87 -4.11
CA ILE A 292 -27.31 -15.99 -3.44
C ILE A 292 -26.49 -16.84 -4.43
N SER A 293 -26.97 -17.01 -5.67
CA SER A 293 -26.24 -17.75 -6.71
C SER A 293 -24.89 -17.12 -7.02
N GLY A 294 -24.84 -15.78 -7.14
CA GLY A 294 -23.56 -15.10 -7.37
C GLY A 294 -22.62 -15.16 -6.16
N LEU A 295 -23.14 -15.23 -4.93
CA LEU A 295 -22.30 -15.53 -3.75
C LEU A 295 -21.62 -16.89 -3.86
N ILE A 296 -22.34 -17.91 -4.34
CA ILE A 296 -21.77 -19.24 -4.56
C ILE A 296 -20.67 -19.16 -5.64
N ASP A 297 -20.91 -18.45 -6.74
CA ASP A 297 -19.90 -18.25 -7.80
C ASP A 297 -18.64 -17.53 -7.29
N LEU A 298 -18.80 -16.50 -6.47
CA LEU A 298 -17.70 -15.79 -5.81
C LEU A 298 -16.90 -16.72 -4.89
N LEU A 299 -17.57 -17.53 -4.07
CA LEU A 299 -16.93 -18.47 -3.14
C LEU A 299 -16.22 -19.63 -3.84
N LEU A 300 -16.77 -20.11 -4.96
CA LEU A 300 -16.15 -21.13 -5.80
C LEU A 300 -14.98 -20.59 -6.65
N GLY A 301 -14.85 -19.26 -6.76
CA GLY A 301 -13.81 -18.63 -7.56
C GLY A 301 -14.12 -18.61 -9.06
N ASN A 302 -15.39 -18.61 -9.44
CA ASN A 302 -15.83 -18.47 -10.83
C ASN A 302 -15.84 -17.00 -11.29
N SER A 303 -16.02 -16.06 -10.35
CA SER A 303 -16.15 -14.63 -10.58
C SER A 303 -15.46 -13.80 -9.49
N GLY A 304 -15.34 -12.49 -9.73
CA GLY A 304 -14.78 -11.54 -8.77
C GLY A 304 -13.26 -11.40 -8.81
N PRO A 305 -12.69 -10.53 -7.96
CA PRO A 305 -11.29 -10.13 -8.00
C PRO A 305 -10.32 -11.30 -7.75
N PHE A 306 -10.73 -12.25 -6.91
CA PHE A 306 -9.90 -13.40 -6.57
C PHE A 306 -9.83 -14.44 -7.69
N ALA A 307 -10.86 -14.51 -8.55
CA ALA A 307 -10.89 -15.40 -9.71
C ALA A 307 -10.05 -14.84 -10.86
N SER A 308 -10.13 -13.54 -11.10
CA SER A 308 -9.28 -12.85 -12.06
C SER A 308 -7.86 -12.64 -11.55
N GLY A 309 -7.60 -12.74 -10.25
CA GLY A 309 -6.31 -12.37 -9.67
C GLY A 309 -6.02 -10.86 -9.75
N ASP A 310 -7.06 -10.05 -9.95
CA ASP A 310 -7.01 -8.59 -9.98
C ASP A 310 -7.31 -8.03 -8.59
N TRP A 311 -6.34 -8.23 -7.70
CA TRP A 311 -6.31 -7.75 -6.33
C TRP A 311 -4.86 -7.63 -5.89
N ILE A 312 -4.63 -7.04 -4.73
CA ILE A 312 -3.30 -6.55 -4.36
C ILE A 312 -2.24 -7.65 -4.12
N LEU A 313 -2.61 -8.86 -3.69
CA LEU A 313 -1.64 -9.88 -3.28
C LEU A 313 -0.81 -10.46 -4.45
N PRO A 314 -1.39 -10.81 -5.61
CA PRO A 314 -0.63 -11.17 -6.81
C PRO A 314 0.45 -10.16 -7.17
N ASP A 315 0.15 -8.86 -7.13
CA ASP A 315 1.12 -7.79 -7.43
C ASP A 315 2.25 -7.69 -6.40
N LEU A 316 1.98 -8.09 -5.15
CA LEU A 316 2.95 -8.11 -4.05
C LEU A 316 3.83 -9.37 -4.02
N THR A 317 3.56 -10.37 -4.87
CA THR A 317 4.50 -11.48 -5.04
C THR A 317 5.77 -11.01 -5.76
N ILE A 318 6.87 -11.75 -5.62
CA ILE A 318 8.11 -11.41 -6.34
C ILE A 318 7.88 -11.45 -7.86
N GLN A 319 7.09 -12.41 -8.35
CA GLN A 319 6.72 -12.54 -9.76
C GLN A 319 5.85 -11.37 -10.24
N GLY A 320 4.83 -11.00 -9.46
CA GLY A 320 3.94 -9.88 -9.79
C GLY A 320 4.70 -8.56 -9.83
N SER A 321 5.54 -8.30 -8.82
CA SER A 321 6.38 -7.10 -8.77
C SER A 321 7.45 -7.09 -9.87
N LEU A 322 8.00 -8.25 -10.25
CA LEU A 322 8.89 -8.35 -11.40
C LEU A 322 8.15 -7.99 -12.69
N LYS A 323 6.96 -8.55 -12.93
CA LYS A 323 6.14 -8.25 -14.10
C LYS A 323 5.79 -6.77 -14.18
N LEU A 324 5.45 -6.17 -13.03
CA LEU A 324 5.19 -4.74 -12.94
C LEU A 324 6.45 -3.95 -13.30
N ASN A 325 7.57 -4.21 -12.64
CA ASN A 325 8.82 -3.50 -12.84
C ASN A 325 9.40 -3.62 -14.26
N SER A 326 9.12 -4.68 -14.99
CA SER A 326 9.57 -4.84 -16.39
C SER A 326 9.16 -3.69 -17.31
N ASN A 327 8.08 -2.98 -16.98
CA ASN A 327 7.57 -1.85 -17.76
C ASN A 327 7.66 -0.52 -17.02
N LEU A 328 8.22 -0.48 -15.80
CA LEU A 328 8.34 0.75 -15.03
C LEU A 328 9.73 1.33 -15.17
N HIS A 329 9.81 2.63 -15.46
CA HIS A 329 11.08 3.34 -15.52
C HIS A 329 11.37 4.15 -14.25
N THR A 330 12.61 4.64 -14.14
CA THR A 330 13.00 5.70 -13.22
C THR A 330 13.32 6.91 -14.07
N PHE A 331 12.51 7.95 -13.92
CA PHE A 331 12.51 9.08 -14.84
C PHE A 331 13.59 10.10 -14.46
N PRO A 332 14.29 10.68 -15.45
CA PRO A 332 15.49 11.48 -15.21
C PRO A 332 15.23 12.78 -14.46
N ASN A 333 14.00 13.32 -14.49
CA ASN A 333 13.63 14.58 -13.87
C ASN A 333 12.96 14.43 -12.50
N THR A 334 12.73 13.21 -12.03
CA THR A 334 12.04 12.92 -10.77
C THR A 334 13.02 12.53 -9.68
N PHE A 335 12.81 13.05 -8.46
CA PHE A 335 13.58 12.63 -7.29
C PHE A 335 13.00 11.37 -6.66
N TYR A 336 13.83 10.37 -6.38
CA TYR A 336 13.40 9.11 -5.76
C TYR A 336 14.08 8.90 -4.41
N PHE A 337 13.28 8.63 -3.38
CA PHE A 337 13.76 8.32 -2.04
C PHE A 337 13.17 6.99 -1.58
N SER A 338 13.94 6.21 -0.82
CA SER A 338 13.43 5.04 -0.14
C SER A 338 13.92 4.92 1.30
N TYR A 339 12.98 4.64 2.19
CA TYR A 339 13.24 4.36 3.59
C TYR A 339 12.85 2.90 3.82
N ALA A 340 13.82 2.01 3.62
CA ALA A 340 13.67 0.58 3.85
C ALA A 340 13.70 0.30 5.35
N THR A 341 12.83 -0.58 5.82
CA THR A 341 12.71 -0.93 7.24
C THR A 341 13.27 -2.32 7.52
N LYS A 342 13.75 -2.52 8.73
CA LYS A 342 14.36 -3.79 9.17
C LYS A 342 14.15 -3.98 10.67
N ARG A 343 13.83 -5.22 11.05
CA ARG A 343 13.76 -5.69 12.45
C ARG A 343 14.47 -7.02 12.66
N THR A 344 15.50 -7.29 11.88
CA THR A 344 16.30 -8.51 11.96
C THR A 344 17.75 -8.19 12.31
N ARG A 345 18.46 -9.15 12.89
CA ARG A 345 19.90 -9.08 13.18
C ARG A 345 20.55 -10.41 12.86
N LYS A 346 21.87 -10.40 12.65
CA LYS A 346 22.64 -11.63 12.41
C LYS A 346 23.29 -12.11 13.71
N ILE A 347 23.06 -13.37 14.08
CA ILE A 347 23.74 -14.06 15.19
C ILE A 347 24.37 -15.32 14.62
N MET A 348 25.71 -15.44 14.73
CA MET A 348 26.46 -16.60 14.23
C MET A 348 26.14 -16.96 12.77
N GLY A 349 25.92 -15.95 11.92
CA GLY A 349 25.57 -16.13 10.51
C GLY A 349 24.08 -16.40 10.23
N MET A 350 23.24 -16.60 11.24
CA MET A 350 21.79 -16.76 11.09
C MET A 350 21.06 -15.43 11.28
N THR A 351 20.13 -15.13 10.38
CA THR A 351 19.23 -13.97 10.50
C THR A 351 18.09 -14.30 11.46
N VAL A 352 17.89 -13.47 12.48
CA VAL A 352 16.87 -13.66 13.52
C VAL A 352 16.17 -12.33 13.86
N PRO A 353 14.97 -12.36 14.47
CA PRO A 353 14.33 -11.14 14.98
C PRO A 353 15.24 -10.35 15.92
N SER A 354 15.31 -9.04 15.72
CA SER A 354 16.18 -8.11 16.46
C SER A 354 15.73 -7.88 17.89
N SER A 355 14.43 -7.91 18.17
CA SER A 355 13.85 -7.67 19.49
C SER A 355 12.43 -8.22 19.58
N VAL A 356 12.11 -8.92 20.67
CA VAL A 356 10.75 -9.42 20.94
C VAL A 356 9.79 -8.27 21.28
N LEU A 357 10.26 -7.27 22.03
CA LEU A 357 9.44 -6.13 22.45
C LEU A 357 9.45 -4.98 21.43
N GLY A 358 10.48 -4.91 20.58
CA GLY A 358 10.61 -3.87 19.57
C GLY A 358 9.77 -4.12 18.32
N ILE A 359 9.34 -5.38 18.09
CA ILE A 359 8.48 -5.77 16.97
C ILE A 359 7.03 -5.81 17.45
N HIS A 360 6.12 -5.29 16.65
CA HIS A 360 4.70 -5.35 16.93
C HIS A 360 4.22 -6.81 17.01
N PRO A 361 3.39 -7.20 18.00
CA PRO A 361 2.94 -8.59 18.16
C PRO A 361 2.33 -9.21 16.90
N LEU A 362 1.59 -8.41 16.12
CA LEU A 362 1.05 -8.82 14.79
C LEU A 362 2.13 -9.34 13.83
N LEU A 363 3.33 -8.77 13.88
CA LEU A 363 4.38 -8.97 12.91
C LEU A 363 5.47 -9.94 13.39
N PHE A 364 5.57 -10.20 14.69
CA PHE A 364 6.68 -10.97 15.26
C PHE A 364 6.83 -12.37 14.65
N ILE A 365 5.74 -13.12 14.55
CA ILE A 365 5.76 -14.46 13.95
C ILE A 365 6.18 -14.39 12.48
N ARG A 366 5.68 -13.38 11.75
CA ARG A 366 6.02 -13.18 10.33
C ARG A 366 7.49 -12.79 10.16
N VAL A 367 8.06 -11.97 11.05
CA VAL A 367 9.50 -11.67 11.03
C VAL A 367 10.32 -12.94 11.12
N LEU A 368 9.98 -13.82 12.07
CA LEU A 368 10.68 -15.09 12.25
C LEU A 368 10.55 -16.01 11.04
N GLN A 369 9.34 -16.17 10.50
CA GLN A 369 9.09 -17.04 9.35
C GLN A 369 9.76 -16.53 8.08
N MET A 370 9.82 -15.22 7.87
CA MET A 370 10.52 -14.62 6.73
C MET A 370 12.04 -14.81 6.84
N CYS A 371 12.63 -14.75 8.04
CA CYS A 371 14.05 -15.07 8.24
C CYS A 371 14.40 -16.50 7.79
N GLN A 372 13.46 -17.43 8.00
CA GLN A 372 13.63 -18.85 7.72
C GLN A 372 13.05 -19.28 6.38
N TRP A 373 12.52 -18.33 5.59
CA TRP A 373 11.90 -18.63 4.32
C TRP A 373 12.92 -19.29 3.38
N ARG A 374 12.49 -20.38 2.76
CA ARG A 374 13.21 -21.06 1.69
C ARG A 374 12.25 -21.26 0.53
N TYR A 375 12.67 -20.83 -0.64
CA TYR A 375 11.86 -21.00 -1.83
C TYR A 375 11.70 -22.51 -2.13
N PRO A 376 10.49 -22.99 -2.45
CA PRO A 376 10.27 -24.42 -2.68
C PRO A 376 11.14 -24.96 -3.83
N SER A 377 11.76 -26.12 -3.62
CA SER A 377 12.67 -26.74 -4.60
C SER A 377 11.96 -27.36 -5.80
N ASP A 378 10.66 -27.59 -5.68
CA ASP A 378 9.76 -28.10 -6.72
C ASP A 378 9.18 -26.99 -7.60
N ALA A 379 9.39 -25.71 -7.24
CA ALA A 379 9.00 -24.55 -8.04
C ALA A 379 10.24 -23.90 -8.69
N PRO A 380 10.11 -23.38 -9.93
CA PRO A 380 11.18 -22.60 -10.51
C PRO A 380 11.42 -21.33 -9.68
N PRO A 381 12.68 -20.91 -9.46
CA PRO A 381 12.97 -19.65 -8.79
C PRO A 381 12.24 -18.48 -9.47
N PRO A 382 11.86 -17.44 -8.71
CA PRO A 382 11.02 -16.37 -9.23
C PRO A 382 11.74 -15.52 -10.29
N TYR A 383 13.08 -15.52 -10.29
CA TYR A 383 13.92 -14.90 -11.31
C TYR A 383 15.33 -15.50 -11.32
N ILE A 384 16.07 -15.27 -12.40
CA ILE A 384 17.46 -15.74 -12.56
C ILE A 384 18.35 -15.07 -11.51
N GLY A 385 19.06 -15.88 -10.74
CA GLY A 385 19.97 -15.39 -9.69
C GLY A 385 19.31 -15.15 -8.33
N TYR A 386 18.04 -15.53 -8.14
CA TYR A 386 17.39 -15.52 -6.83
C TYR A 386 18.18 -16.36 -5.81
N ARG A 387 18.36 -15.81 -4.60
CA ARG A 387 18.96 -16.52 -3.46
C ARG A 387 18.17 -16.20 -2.19
N ASP A 388 17.74 -17.23 -1.45
CA ASP A 388 16.98 -17.05 -0.21
C ASP A 388 17.66 -16.11 0.79
N ARG A 389 18.99 -16.20 0.90
CA ARG A 389 19.81 -15.39 1.82
C ARG A 389 19.66 -13.88 1.62
N ASP A 390 19.34 -13.44 0.41
CA ASP A 390 19.17 -12.02 0.09
C ASP A 390 17.83 -11.48 0.63
N TRP A 391 16.87 -12.38 0.90
CA TRP A 391 15.51 -12.08 1.34
C TRP A 391 15.28 -12.37 2.84
N GLU A 392 16.31 -12.65 3.64
CA GLU A 392 16.11 -12.99 5.06
C GLU A 392 15.80 -11.76 5.93
N ASP A 393 16.49 -10.63 5.68
CA ASP A 393 16.25 -9.39 6.42
C ASP A 393 14.88 -8.82 6.06
N ASN A 394 14.11 -8.43 7.07
CA ASN A 394 12.71 -8.01 6.89
C ASN A 394 12.18 -7.16 8.06
N ASP A 395 11.01 -6.55 7.85
CA ASP A 395 10.29 -5.74 8.83
C ASP A 395 8.97 -6.38 9.34
N GLY A 396 8.76 -7.66 8.99
CA GLY A 396 7.57 -8.45 9.32
C GLY A 396 6.46 -8.40 8.28
N ALA A 397 6.55 -7.53 7.27
CA ALA A 397 5.68 -7.57 6.09
C ALA A 397 6.45 -7.72 4.78
N LEU A 398 7.57 -7.03 4.67
CA LEU A 398 8.40 -6.97 3.47
C LEU A 398 9.85 -7.31 3.81
N ASN A 399 10.53 -7.90 2.83
CA ASN A 399 11.97 -8.14 2.91
C ASN A 399 12.73 -6.83 2.67
N THR A 400 13.76 -6.53 3.46
CA THR A 400 14.50 -5.26 3.40
C THR A 400 15.12 -5.01 2.04
N ILE A 401 15.61 -6.05 1.34
CA ILE A 401 16.11 -5.93 -0.03
C ILE A 401 15.05 -5.38 -0.99
N SER A 402 13.78 -5.77 -0.80
CA SER A 402 12.68 -5.37 -1.64
C SER A 402 12.35 -3.88 -1.52
N MET A 403 12.64 -3.30 -0.35
CA MET A 403 12.29 -1.91 -0.06
C MET A 403 13.32 -0.91 -0.58
N THR A 404 14.57 -1.32 -0.80
CA THR A 404 15.67 -0.39 -1.16
C THR A 404 15.40 0.45 -2.42
N HIS A 405 15.19 -0.22 -3.54
CA HIS A 405 14.89 0.38 -4.85
C HIS A 405 14.37 -0.73 -5.78
N PRO A 406 13.88 -0.43 -6.99
CA PRO A 406 13.54 -1.47 -7.96
C PRO A 406 14.82 -2.20 -8.41
N ARG A 407 14.93 -3.48 -8.08
CA ARG A 407 16.10 -4.35 -8.33
C ARG A 407 15.85 -5.37 -9.42
N ILE A 408 14.60 -5.81 -9.58
CA ILE A 408 14.20 -6.88 -10.50
C ILE A 408 13.16 -6.37 -11.49
N PRO A 409 13.19 -6.79 -12.77
CA PRO A 409 14.17 -7.70 -13.36
C PRO A 409 15.54 -7.05 -13.64
N ILE A 410 15.57 -5.72 -13.78
CA ILE A 410 16.79 -4.94 -14.01
C ILE A 410 16.92 -3.98 -12.83
N GLU A 411 18.13 -3.82 -12.31
CA GLU A 411 18.38 -2.93 -11.18
C GLU A 411 18.39 -1.47 -11.64
N HIS A 412 17.55 -0.65 -11.01
CA HIS A 412 17.47 0.78 -11.29
C HIS A 412 18.62 1.55 -10.62
N PRO A 413 19.03 2.71 -11.16
CA PRO A 413 20.06 3.54 -10.54
C PRO A 413 19.73 3.87 -9.09
N SER A 414 20.67 3.60 -8.18
CA SER A 414 20.47 3.82 -6.76
C SER A 414 21.75 4.22 -6.03
N HIS A 415 21.56 4.81 -4.86
CA HIS A 415 22.64 5.24 -3.97
C HIS A 415 22.23 4.98 -2.50
N PHE A 416 23.09 4.25 -1.78
CA PHE A 416 22.89 4.00 -0.35
C PHE A 416 23.36 5.19 0.47
N VAL A 417 22.45 5.81 1.22
CA VAL A 417 22.73 7.02 2.01
C VAL A 417 23.04 6.64 3.45
N ILE A 418 24.28 6.91 3.88
CA ILE A 418 24.69 6.78 5.29
C ILE A 418 24.56 8.14 5.98
N ASP A 419 25.15 9.19 5.39
CA ASP A 419 24.99 10.58 5.80
C ASP A 419 24.32 11.39 4.68
N ASP A 420 23.38 12.26 5.05
CA ASP A 420 22.71 13.20 4.15
C ASP A 420 23.65 14.27 3.58
N SER A 421 24.82 14.46 4.20
CA SER A 421 25.84 15.39 3.71
C SER A 421 26.51 14.90 2.42
N ASP A 422 26.70 13.58 2.28
CA ASP A 422 27.40 12.94 1.16
C ASP A 422 26.63 13.02 -0.16
N CYS A 423 25.32 13.27 -0.09
CA CYS A 423 24.42 13.21 -1.24
C CYS A 423 24.09 14.58 -1.83
N ARG A 424 24.81 15.65 -1.44
CA ARG A 424 24.51 17.03 -1.89
C ARG A 424 25.47 17.49 -2.98
N PRO A 425 24.97 17.97 -4.14
CA PRO A 425 23.55 18.11 -4.52
C PRO A 425 22.93 16.79 -4.99
N LEU A 426 21.71 16.50 -4.51
CA LEU A 426 20.90 15.35 -4.95
C LEU A 426 20.60 15.48 -6.45
N GLN A 427 20.72 14.37 -7.18
CA GLN A 427 20.44 14.28 -8.61
C GLN A 427 19.10 13.56 -8.82
N PRO A 428 18.22 14.06 -9.70
CA PRO A 428 17.03 13.31 -10.08
C PRO A 428 17.39 12.05 -10.90
N GLY A 429 16.44 11.13 -11.07
CA GLY A 429 16.65 9.88 -11.80
C GLY A 429 17.41 8.78 -11.05
N VAL A 430 17.68 8.96 -9.75
CA VAL A 430 18.39 7.99 -8.90
C VAL A 430 17.62 7.74 -7.61
N TRP A 431 17.54 6.48 -7.17
CA TRP A 431 16.94 6.08 -5.89
C TRP A 431 17.92 6.26 -4.73
N TYR A 432 17.68 7.25 -3.87
CA TYR A 432 18.42 7.42 -2.62
C TYR A 432 17.76 6.64 -1.50
N TYR A 433 18.42 5.60 -1.00
CA TYR A 433 17.81 4.73 0.01
C TYR A 433 18.56 4.69 1.34
N LYS A 434 17.78 4.56 2.43
CA LYS A 434 18.25 4.37 3.81
C LYS A 434 17.62 3.12 4.41
N ILE A 435 18.31 2.50 5.36
CA ILE A 435 17.77 1.38 6.15
C ILE A 435 17.52 1.86 7.58
N LEU A 436 16.27 1.69 8.05
CA LEU A 436 15.79 2.11 9.36
C LEU A 436 15.44 0.90 10.22
N GLU A 437 15.82 0.95 11.49
CA GLU A 437 15.47 -0.09 12.47
C GLU A 437 14.02 0.08 12.96
N ALA A 438 13.08 -0.42 12.17
CA ALA A 438 11.64 -0.28 12.37
C ALA A 438 10.90 -1.50 11.79
N ASP A 439 9.77 -1.88 12.39
CA ASP A 439 8.87 -2.82 11.71
C ASP A 439 7.94 -2.08 10.76
N HIS A 440 7.20 -2.85 9.97
CA HIS A 440 6.40 -2.34 8.87
C HIS A 440 5.39 -1.26 9.28
N ILE A 441 4.86 -1.32 10.50
CA ILE A 441 3.79 -0.42 10.94
C ILE A 441 4.27 0.62 11.96
N LEU A 442 5.58 0.74 12.20
CA LEU A 442 6.09 1.65 13.22
C LEU A 442 5.75 3.12 12.92
N PHE A 443 5.81 3.51 11.64
CA PHE A 443 5.60 4.90 11.20
C PHE A 443 4.18 5.19 10.71
N ILE A 444 3.22 4.30 10.98
CA ILE A 444 1.81 4.45 10.61
C ILE A 444 0.93 4.02 11.79
N ILE A 445 -0.36 4.39 11.78
CA ILE A 445 -1.41 4.02 12.74
C ILE A 445 -1.20 4.52 14.18
N ASN A 446 -0.06 4.23 14.80
CA ASN A 446 0.25 4.56 16.18
C ASN A 446 1.53 5.42 16.27
N ARG A 447 1.35 6.74 16.30
CA ARG A 447 2.42 7.72 16.48
C ARG A 447 3.16 7.55 17.81
N GLU A 448 2.46 7.24 18.90
CA GLU A 448 3.05 7.13 20.24
C GLU A 448 4.09 6.02 20.32
N ARG A 449 3.87 4.93 19.58
CA ARG A 449 4.79 3.80 19.53
C ARG A 449 6.17 4.18 18.97
N ALA A 450 6.24 5.01 17.95
CA ALA A 450 7.53 5.46 17.41
C ALA A 450 8.05 6.73 18.11
N GLY A 451 7.16 7.49 18.77
CA GLY A 451 7.50 8.73 19.47
C GLY A 451 8.26 9.70 18.57
N VAL A 452 9.43 10.14 19.04
CA VAL A 452 10.29 11.10 18.34
C VAL A 452 10.74 10.58 16.96
N GLN A 453 10.89 9.27 16.77
CA GLN A 453 11.31 8.71 15.47
C GLN A 453 10.28 8.95 14.37
N PHE A 454 8.98 8.93 14.71
CA PHE A 454 7.92 9.31 13.77
C PHE A 454 8.10 10.75 13.32
N ASP A 455 8.39 11.64 14.26
CA ASP A 455 8.50 13.05 13.94
C ASP A 455 9.70 13.32 13.03
N LEU A 456 10.86 12.77 13.38
CA LEU A 456 12.09 12.87 12.58
C LEU A 456 11.92 12.36 11.16
N ILE A 457 11.27 11.20 10.95
CA ILE A 457 11.16 10.62 9.62
C ILE A 457 10.24 11.44 8.71
N TYR A 458 9.05 11.82 9.18
CA TYR A 458 8.13 12.61 8.35
C TYR A 458 8.62 14.04 8.15
N ASP A 459 9.27 14.64 9.14
CA ASP A 459 9.88 15.97 8.96
C ASP A 459 11.00 15.91 7.93
N SER A 460 11.83 14.86 7.95
CA SER A 460 12.86 14.63 6.93
C SER A 460 12.26 14.45 5.53
N ILE A 461 11.23 13.59 5.40
CA ILE A 461 10.55 13.36 4.11
C ILE A 461 9.96 14.66 3.57
N PHE A 462 9.19 15.38 4.38
CA PHE A 462 8.49 16.58 3.93
C PHE A 462 9.48 17.71 3.63
N GLN A 463 10.55 17.85 4.42
CA GLN A 463 11.63 18.78 4.10
C GLN A 463 12.29 18.46 2.75
N ASN A 464 12.50 17.18 2.42
CA ASN A 464 13.04 16.83 1.11
C ASN A 464 12.06 17.21 -0.01
N CYS A 465 10.77 16.93 0.15
CA CYS A 465 9.75 17.40 -0.80
C CYS A 465 9.84 18.93 -1.00
N ARG A 466 9.95 19.71 0.08
CA ARG A 466 9.94 21.18 0.01
C ARG A 466 11.25 21.80 -0.51
N LYS A 467 12.41 21.26 -0.14
CA LYS A 467 13.73 21.81 -0.49
C LYS A 467 13.99 21.85 -2.00
N HIS A 468 13.45 20.88 -2.73
CA HIS A 468 13.76 20.73 -4.15
C HIS A 468 12.90 21.61 -5.06
N VAL A 469 11.70 22.01 -4.62
CA VAL A 469 10.82 22.94 -5.35
C VAL A 469 11.49 24.32 -5.55
N LEU A 470 12.25 24.79 -4.55
CA LEU A 470 12.88 26.12 -4.56
C LEU A 470 14.10 26.23 -5.47
N ARG A 471 14.73 25.11 -5.84
CA ARG A 471 15.91 25.09 -6.73
C ARG A 471 15.56 25.08 -8.21
N THR A 472 14.42 24.50 -8.59
CA THR A 472 14.00 24.42 -10.00
C THR A 472 13.33 25.73 -10.47
N THR A 473 12.68 26.47 -9.58
CA THR A 473 12.10 27.80 -9.87
C THR A 473 13.13 28.93 -10.03
N SER A 474 14.41 28.67 -9.73
CA SER A 474 15.48 29.66 -9.74
C SER A 474 16.46 29.56 -10.92
N GLN A 475 16.13 28.81 -11.98
CA GLN A 475 16.83 28.96 -13.27
C GLN A 475 16.38 30.26 -13.97
N PRO A 476 17.27 31.25 -14.19
CA PRO A 476 16.90 32.49 -14.84
C PRO A 476 16.70 32.24 -16.33
N THR A 477 15.52 32.59 -16.85
CA THR A 477 15.29 32.78 -18.28
C THR A 477 16.20 33.92 -18.74
N LEU A 478 17.26 33.62 -19.49
CA LEU A 478 18.07 34.64 -20.14
C LEU A 478 17.23 35.34 -21.22
N PRO A 479 17.06 36.67 -21.17
CA PRO A 479 16.32 37.37 -22.20
C PRO A 479 17.13 37.38 -23.51
N ASN A 480 16.43 37.03 -24.60
CA ASN A 480 16.92 37.15 -25.98
C ASN A 480 17.57 38.51 -26.21
N GLN A 481 18.85 38.52 -26.59
CA GLN A 481 19.49 39.71 -27.15
C GLN A 481 18.91 39.96 -28.55
N ILE A 482 18.10 41.00 -28.66
CA ILE A 482 17.74 41.62 -29.93
C ILE A 482 19.00 42.33 -30.43
N SER A 483 19.63 41.79 -31.47
CA SER A 483 20.68 42.46 -32.22
C SER A 483 20.05 43.36 -33.28
N SER A 484 20.25 44.67 -33.11
CA SER A 484 20.17 45.71 -34.14
C SER A 484 21.24 45.54 -35.21
#